data_AF-A0A6L2ZZ45-F1
#
_entry.id   AF-A0A6L2ZZ45-F1
#
_cell.length_a   1.000
_cell.length_b   1.000
_cell.length_c   1.000
_cell.angle_alpha   90.00
_cell.angle_beta   90.00
_cell.angle_gamma   90.00
#
_symmetry.space_group_name_H-M   'P 1'
#
loop_
_entity.id
_entity.type
_entity.pdbx_description
1 polymer ?
#
loop_
_entity_poly.entity_id
_entity_poly.type
_entity_poly.pdbx_seq_one_letter_code
_entity_poly.pdbx_strand_id
1 'polypeptide(L)'
;MSVPETTVNRFNRAAIVDRNFVALLENWRESLRAQRDPDEALEEAGGLSGRDLIELLESQMIARHQDLASRQMRARGTGFYTIGSTGHEGNALLGRFTRPTDLAFLHYRSGAFLAERARQVPGQDFIRDTML
;
A
#
# COMPACT_ATOMS: atom_id res chain seq x y z
N MET A 1 24.81 27.33 28.87
CA MET A 1 23.52 26.60 28.95
C MET A 1 23.49 25.59 27.82
N SER A 2 23.69 24.31 28.13
CA SER A 2 23.63 23.23 27.14
C SER A 2 22.17 22.91 26.82
N VAL A 3 21.81 22.92 25.54
CA VAL A 3 20.50 22.48 25.05
C VAL A 3 20.40 20.96 25.30
N PRO A 4 19.28 20.44 25.84
CA PRO A 4 19.14 19.00 26.08
C PRO A 4 19.12 18.25 24.76
N GLU A 5 19.91 17.19 24.70
CA GLU A 5 19.93 16.22 23.61
C GLU A 5 18.55 15.55 23.55
N THR A 6 17.70 16.00 22.62
CA THR A 6 16.41 15.36 22.36
C THR A 6 16.65 13.90 22.03
N THR A 7 16.11 13.00 22.85
CA THR A 7 16.15 11.55 22.68
C THR A 7 15.59 11.20 21.30
N VAL A 8 16.47 11.10 20.30
CA VAL A 8 16.13 10.61 18.97
C VAL A 8 15.58 9.20 19.19
N ASN A 9 14.31 8.99 18.82
CA ASN A 9 13.68 7.69 18.93
C ASN A 9 14.53 6.67 18.16
N ARG A 10 15.28 5.85 18.91
CA ARG A 10 16.37 5.00 18.42
C ARG A 10 15.89 3.89 17.48
N PHE A 11 14.59 3.73 17.29
CA PHE A 11 14.00 2.63 16.54
C PHE A 11 13.14 3.11 15.36
N ASN A 12 13.62 2.83 14.15
CA ASN A 12 12.80 2.95 12.94
C ASN A 12 11.77 1.80 12.92
N ARG A 13 10.60 2.03 13.54
CA ARG A 13 9.52 1.04 13.61
C ARG A 13 9.05 0.58 12.25
N ALA A 14 8.99 1.49 11.26
CA ALA A 14 8.56 1.15 9.91
C ALA A 14 9.51 0.12 9.27
N ALA A 15 10.82 0.33 9.40
CA ALA A 15 11.82 -0.63 8.92
C ALA A 15 11.77 -1.98 9.63
N ILE A 16 11.45 -2.00 10.93
CA ILE A 16 11.28 -3.25 11.68
C ILE A 16 10.07 -4.03 11.18
N VAL A 17 8.92 -3.37 11.03
CA VAL A 17 7.69 -4.02 10.53
C VAL A 17 7.89 -4.53 9.11
N ASP A 18 8.55 -3.74 8.26
CA ASP A 18 8.85 -4.12 6.88
C ASP A 18 9.75 -5.36 6.79
N ARG A 19 10.84 -5.38 7.58
CA ARG A 19 11.71 -6.56 7.67
C ARG A 19 10.98 -7.80 8.18
N ASN A 20 10.13 -7.64 9.19
CA ASN A 20 9.36 -8.75 9.74
C ASN A 20 8.34 -9.28 8.72
N PHE A 21 7.73 -8.40 7.92
CA PHE A 21 6.83 -8.79 6.86
C PHE A 21 7.55 -9.59 5.77
N VAL A 22 8.71 -9.12 5.30
CA VAL A 22 9.52 -9.86 4.32
C VAL A 22 9.96 -11.21 4.89
N ALA A 23 10.50 -11.24 6.11
CA ALA A 23 10.92 -12.48 6.75
C ALA A 23 9.75 -13.47 6.95
N LEU A 24 8.54 -12.98 7.25
CA LEU A 24 7.33 -13.80 7.31
C LEU A 24 7.05 -14.45 5.95
N LEU A 25 7.09 -13.68 4.87
CA LEU A 25 6.84 -14.19 3.51
C LEU A 25 7.91 -15.19 3.05
N GLU A 26 9.19 -14.92 3.33
CA GLU A 26 10.30 -15.83 3.00
C GLU A 26 10.20 -17.18 3.73
N ASN A 27 9.67 -17.17 4.96
CA ASN A 27 9.49 -18.36 5.77
C ASN A 27 8.06 -18.91 5.73
N TRP A 28 7.22 -18.40 4.83
CA TRP A 28 5.84 -18.86 4.70
C TRP A 28 5.83 -20.26 4.07
N ARG A 29 5.68 -21.30 4.91
CA ARG A 29 5.69 -22.72 4.48
C ARG A 29 4.33 -23.39 4.49
N GLU A 30 3.24 -22.66 4.75
CA GLU A 30 1.91 -23.26 4.67
C GLU A 30 1.69 -23.87 3.29
N SER A 31 1.06 -25.05 3.28
CA SER A 31 0.70 -25.80 2.08
C SER A 31 0.13 -24.85 1.04
N LEU A 32 0.85 -24.70 -0.07
CA LEU A 32 0.26 -24.33 -1.34
C LEU A 32 -0.88 -25.34 -1.54
N ARG A 33 -2.08 -24.98 -1.09
CA ARG A 33 -3.30 -25.71 -1.41
C ARG A 33 -3.30 -25.88 -2.92
N ALA A 34 -3.82 -27.01 -3.40
CA ALA A 34 -3.88 -27.34 -4.83
C ALA A 34 -4.01 -26.06 -5.66
N GLN A 35 -3.03 -25.79 -6.52
CA GLN A 35 -2.95 -24.56 -7.28
C GLN A 35 -4.31 -24.33 -7.93
N ARG A 36 -5.07 -23.35 -7.42
CA ARG A 36 -6.30 -22.92 -8.06
C ARG A 36 -5.90 -22.12 -9.29
N ASP A 37 -6.71 -22.23 -10.33
CA ASP A 37 -6.57 -21.34 -11.47
C ASP A 37 -6.81 -19.90 -10.96
N PRO A 38 -5.84 -18.98 -11.11
CA PRO A 38 -6.00 -17.60 -10.64
C PRO A 38 -7.15 -16.87 -11.33
N ASP A 39 -7.62 -17.35 -12.49
CA ASP A 39 -8.73 -16.75 -13.22
C ASP A 39 -10.10 -17.35 -12.80
N GLU A 40 -10.10 -18.39 -11.95
CA GLU A 40 -11.31 -18.94 -11.35
C GLU A 40 -11.90 -17.96 -10.31
N ALA A 41 -13.21 -17.71 -10.38
CA ALA A 41 -13.91 -16.88 -9.43
C ALA A 41 -13.92 -17.51 -8.02
N LEU A 42 -13.66 -16.70 -7.00
CA LEU A 42 -13.75 -17.08 -5.60
C LEU A 42 -15.11 -16.64 -5.06
N GLU A 43 -16.04 -17.58 -4.88
CA GLU A 43 -17.41 -17.28 -4.39
C GLU A 43 -17.40 -16.51 -3.06
N GLU A 44 -16.53 -16.91 -2.12
CA GLU A 44 -16.36 -16.24 -0.83
C GLU A 44 -15.85 -14.79 -0.95
N ALA A 45 -15.21 -14.43 -2.08
CA ALA A 45 -14.68 -13.10 -2.34
C ALA A 45 -15.62 -12.23 -3.20
N GLY A 46 -16.91 -12.58 -3.28
CA GLY A 46 -17.90 -11.79 -4.00
C GLY A 46 -17.68 -11.78 -5.52
N GLY A 47 -17.14 -12.86 -6.07
CA GLY A 47 -16.88 -13.02 -7.50
C GLY A 47 -15.52 -12.53 -7.97
N LEU A 48 -14.66 -12.06 -7.06
CA LEU A 48 -13.25 -11.76 -7.38
C LEU A 48 -12.48 -13.06 -7.68
N SER A 49 -11.58 -13.00 -8.65
CA SER A 49 -10.65 -14.09 -8.97
C SER A 49 -9.38 -14.02 -8.12
N GLY A 50 -8.55 -15.07 -8.15
CA GLY A 50 -7.21 -15.04 -7.55
C GLY A 50 -6.33 -13.93 -8.14
N ARG A 51 -6.47 -13.64 -9.44
CA ARG A 51 -5.80 -12.53 -10.11
C ARG A 51 -6.20 -11.18 -9.54
N ASP A 52 -7.50 -10.96 -9.32
CA ASP A 52 -7.99 -9.71 -8.73
C ASP A 52 -7.41 -9.48 -7.32
N LEU A 53 -7.28 -10.56 -6.52
CA LEU A 53 -6.67 -10.47 -5.20
C LEU A 53 -5.18 -10.10 -5.25
N ILE A 54 -4.45 -10.61 -6.25
CA ILE A 54 -3.04 -10.23 -6.47
C ILE A 54 -2.95 -8.75 -6.83
N GLU A 55 -3.80 -8.26 -7.74
CA GLU A 55 -3.79 -6.84 -8.12
C GLU A 55 -4.18 -5.91 -6.97
N LEU A 56 -5.14 -6.32 -6.14
CA LEU A 56 -5.49 -5.61 -4.90
C LEU A 56 -4.29 -5.57 -3.93
N LEU A 57 -3.60 -6.70 -3.75
CA LEU A 57 -2.39 -6.77 -2.93
C LEU A 57 -1.29 -5.84 -3.47
N GLU A 58 -1.09 -5.77 -4.79
CA GLU A 58 -0.16 -4.84 -5.41
C GLU A 58 -0.51 -3.39 -5.07
N SER A 59 -1.77 -2.99 -5.19
CA SER A 59 -2.22 -1.62 -4.85
C SER A 59 -2.01 -1.30 -3.37
N GLN A 60 -2.20 -2.28 -2.48
CA GLN A 60 -1.87 -2.18 -1.07
C GLN A 60 -0.37 -1.96 -0.84
N MET A 61 0.47 -2.75 -1.52
CA MET A 61 1.93 -2.65 -1.41
C MET A 61 2.46 -1.33 -1.99
N ILE A 62 1.88 -0.84 -3.09
CA ILE A 62 2.22 0.47 -3.67
C ILE A 62 1.99 1.58 -2.64
N ALA A 63 0.81 1.62 -2.00
CA ALA A 63 0.53 2.63 -0.97
C ALA A 63 1.48 2.52 0.23
N ARG A 64 1.81 1.29 0.65
CA ARG A 64 2.79 1.06 1.72
C ARG A 64 4.18 1.55 1.33
N HIS A 65 4.64 1.26 0.11
CA HIS A 65 5.95 1.70 -0.37
C HIS A 65 6.00 3.22 -0.54
N GLN A 66 4.91 3.84 -0.99
CA GLN A 66 4.76 5.30 -1.02
C GLN A 66 4.99 5.90 0.36
N ASP A 67 4.31 5.38 1.40
CA ASP A 67 4.49 5.83 2.78
C ASP A 67 5.94 5.74 3.27
N LEU A 68 6.62 4.64 2.95
CA LEU A 68 8.02 4.43 3.30
C LEU A 68 8.92 5.45 2.59
N ALA A 69 8.71 5.63 1.28
CA ALA A 69 9.46 6.57 0.46
C ALA A 69 9.26 8.01 0.93
N SER A 70 8.02 8.46 1.15
CA SER A 70 7.74 9.81 1.64
C SER A 70 8.38 10.08 3.01
N ARG A 71 8.38 9.09 3.93
CA ARG A 71 9.08 9.21 5.22
C ARG A 71 10.59 9.34 5.04
N GLN A 72 11.19 8.60 4.10
CA GLN A 72 12.61 8.71 3.78
C GLN A 72 12.95 10.08 3.17
N MET A 73 12.13 10.57 2.23
CA MET A 73 12.29 11.90 1.63
C MET A 73 12.22 12.99 2.69
N ARG A 74 11.26 12.91 3.60
CA ARG A 74 11.14 13.83 4.74
C ARG A 74 12.37 13.78 5.65
N ALA A 75 12.88 12.58 5.96
CA ALA A 75 14.09 12.43 6.78
C ALA A 75 15.34 13.04 6.12
N ARG A 76 15.39 13.07 4.77
CA ARG A 76 16.46 13.72 3.99
C ARG A 76 16.23 15.22 3.76
N GLY A 77 15.13 15.80 4.25
CA GLY A 77 14.77 17.19 4.00
C GLY A 77 14.32 17.48 2.56
N THR A 78 13.98 16.43 1.79
CA THR A 78 13.57 16.51 0.37
C THR A 78 12.06 16.31 0.17
N GLY A 79 11.34 15.99 1.23
CA GLY A 79 9.89 15.85 1.24
C GLY A 79 9.23 16.94 2.08
N PHE A 80 8.03 17.35 1.66
CA PHE A 80 7.17 18.25 2.44
C PHE A 80 6.49 17.51 3.60
N TYR A 81 5.47 18.13 4.21
CA TYR A 81 4.63 17.48 5.21
C TYR A 81 4.13 16.11 4.70
N THR A 82 4.29 15.08 5.51
CA THR A 82 3.98 13.69 5.12
C THR A 82 2.98 13.09 6.10
N ILE A 83 1.86 12.60 5.58
CA ILE A 83 0.99 11.66 6.29
C ILE A 83 0.90 10.39 5.43
N GLY A 84 1.08 9.24 6.06
CA GLY A 84 0.96 7.96 5.38
C GLY A 84 -0.45 7.37 5.44
N SER A 85 -0.75 6.51 4.47
CA SER A 85 -1.96 5.68 4.40
C SER A 85 -1.89 4.39 5.24
N THR A 86 -0.78 4.17 5.97
CA THR A 86 -0.53 2.97 6.77
C THR A 86 -1.74 2.58 7.64
N GLY A 87 -2.14 1.31 7.59
CA GLY A 87 -3.31 0.77 8.28
C GLY A 87 -4.65 1.01 7.56
N HIS A 88 -4.64 1.63 6.38
CA HIS A 88 -5.83 1.85 5.54
C HIS A 88 -5.68 1.20 4.16
N GLU A 89 -4.70 0.31 3.98
CA GLU A 89 -4.41 -0.35 2.70
C GLU A 89 -5.64 -1.12 2.16
N GLY A 90 -6.50 -1.63 3.05
CA GLY A 90 -7.76 -2.28 2.69
C GLY A 90 -8.74 -1.43 1.86
N ASN A 91 -8.57 -0.10 1.81
CA ASN A 91 -9.38 0.77 0.95
C ASN A 91 -9.14 0.54 -0.55
N ALA A 92 -8.10 -0.22 -0.95
CA ALA A 92 -7.97 -0.75 -2.30
C ALA A 92 -9.26 -1.47 -2.74
N LEU A 93 -9.90 -2.24 -1.86
CA LEU A 93 -11.14 -2.96 -2.19
C LEU A 93 -12.26 -2.00 -2.62
N LEU A 94 -12.39 -0.86 -1.93
CA LEU A 94 -13.34 0.18 -2.33
C LEU A 94 -12.95 0.81 -3.66
N GLY A 95 -11.65 0.96 -3.92
CA GLY A 95 -11.13 1.42 -5.21
C GLY A 95 -11.57 0.49 -6.34
N ARG A 96 -11.43 -0.84 -6.15
CA ARG A 96 -11.82 -1.87 -7.13
C ARG A 96 -13.32 -1.84 -7.46
N PHE A 97 -14.18 -1.64 -6.47
CA PHE A 97 -15.63 -1.65 -6.65
C PHE A 97 -16.24 -0.30 -7.04
N THR A 98 -15.45 0.75 -7.20
CA THR A 98 -15.92 2.06 -7.66
C THR A 98 -15.30 2.41 -9.00
N ARG A 99 -16.08 3.02 -9.90
CA ARG A 99 -15.60 3.44 -11.22
C ARG A 99 -14.69 4.65 -11.06
N PRO A 100 -13.71 4.91 -11.94
CA PRO A 100 -12.85 6.10 -11.86
C PRO A 100 -13.60 7.43 -11.99
N THR A 101 -14.81 7.41 -12.52
CA THR A 101 -15.68 8.58 -12.68
C THR A 101 -16.61 8.83 -11.49
N ASP A 102 -16.69 7.92 -10.52
CA ASP A 102 -17.50 8.12 -9.32
C ASP A 102 -16.91 9.23 -8.43
N LEU A 103 -17.75 10.10 -7.90
CA LEU A 103 -17.31 11.14 -6.99
C LEU A 103 -16.81 10.52 -5.69
N ALA A 104 -15.61 10.90 -5.26
CA ALA A 104 -14.99 10.41 -4.03
C ALA A 104 -14.46 11.58 -3.20
N PHE A 105 -14.92 11.68 -1.94
CA PHE A 105 -14.31 12.57 -0.95
C PHE A 105 -13.10 11.87 -0.34
N LEU A 106 -11.91 12.27 -0.77
CA LEU A 106 -10.67 11.62 -0.39
C LEU A 106 -10.23 12.04 1.01
N HIS A 107 -9.73 11.08 1.78
CA HIS A 107 -9.01 11.33 3.01
C HIS A 107 -7.51 11.27 2.76
N TYR A 108 -6.70 11.90 3.61
CA TYR A 108 -5.24 11.88 3.50
C TYR A 108 -4.61 10.47 3.67
N ARG A 109 -5.42 9.44 3.91
CA ARG A 109 -5.03 8.01 3.98
C ARG A 109 -5.62 7.16 2.85
N SER A 110 -6.08 7.79 1.78
CA SER A 110 -6.72 7.13 0.63
C SER A 110 -5.74 6.61 -0.43
N GLY A 111 -4.47 6.38 -0.10
CA GLY A 111 -3.43 6.02 -1.07
C GLY A 111 -3.75 4.74 -1.85
N ALA A 112 -4.09 3.64 -1.17
CA ALA A 112 -4.38 2.37 -1.84
C ALA A 112 -5.70 2.41 -2.65
N PHE A 113 -6.69 3.17 -2.21
CA PHE A 113 -7.91 3.46 -2.98
C PHE A 113 -7.59 4.16 -4.31
N LEU A 114 -6.72 5.17 -4.27
CA LEU A 114 -6.30 5.89 -5.48
C LEU A 114 -5.43 5.05 -6.40
N ALA A 115 -4.47 4.30 -5.84
CA ALA A 115 -3.64 3.37 -6.59
C ALA A 115 -4.50 2.36 -7.36
N GLU A 116 -5.51 1.81 -6.70
CA GLU A 116 -6.42 0.84 -7.29
C GLU A 116 -7.35 1.46 -8.35
N ARG A 117 -7.83 2.69 -8.16
CA ARG A 117 -8.62 3.38 -9.20
C ARG A 117 -7.79 3.78 -10.40
N ALA A 118 -6.54 4.20 -10.19
CA ALA A 118 -5.62 4.51 -11.28
C ALA A 118 -5.37 3.29 -12.19
N ARG A 119 -5.32 2.08 -11.63
CA ARG A 119 -5.21 0.82 -12.40
C ARG A 119 -6.33 0.65 -13.44
N GLN A 120 -7.52 1.18 -13.17
CA GLN A 120 -8.68 1.09 -14.07
C GLN A 120 -8.62 2.10 -15.23
N VAL A 121 -7.64 3.01 -15.24
CA VAL A 121 -7.50 4.07 -16.25
C VAL A 121 -6.27 3.76 -17.12
N PRO A 122 -6.46 3.40 -18.40
CA PRO A 122 -5.34 3.11 -19.30
C PRO A 122 -4.35 4.27 -19.40
N GLY A 123 -3.06 3.97 -19.22
CA GLY A 123 -1.97 4.95 -19.32
C GLY A 123 -1.72 5.76 -18.05
N GLN A 124 -2.49 5.55 -16.97
CA GLN A 124 -2.22 6.19 -15.69
C GLN A 124 -1.12 5.45 -14.91
N ASP A 125 -0.20 6.20 -14.30
CA ASP A 125 0.87 5.67 -13.46
C ASP A 125 0.82 6.37 -12.10
N PHE A 126 0.14 5.72 -11.16
CA PHE A 126 -0.05 6.26 -9.81
C PHE A 126 1.26 6.61 -9.11
N ILE A 127 2.32 5.81 -9.31
CA ILE A 127 3.60 6.04 -8.65
C ILE A 127 4.22 7.34 -9.19
N ARG A 128 4.26 7.49 -10.51
CA ARG A 128 4.77 8.69 -11.16
C ARG A 128 3.93 9.92 -10.81
N ASP A 129 2.61 9.81 -10.89
CA ASP A 129 1.67 10.92 -10.66
C ASP A 129 1.70 11.46 -9.22
N THR A 130 2.17 10.66 -8.25
CA THR A 130 2.17 11.03 -6.83
C THR A 130 3.54 11.30 -6.23
N MET A 131 4.63 10.89 -6.89
CA MET A 131 5.98 10.94 -6.32
C MET A 131 7.01 11.76 -7.12
N LEU A 132 6.68 12.24 -8.33
CA LEU A 132 7.57 12.99 -9.23
C LEU A 132 6.93 14.32 -9.66
#